data_AF-A0A7S0SE40-F1
#
_entry.id   AF-A0A7S0SE40-F1
#
_cell.length_a   1.000
_cell.length_b   1.000
_cell.length_c   1.000
_cell.angle_alpha   90.00
_cell.angle_beta   90.00
_cell.angle_gamma   90.00
#
_symmetry.space_group_name_H-M   'P 1'
#
loop_
_entity.id
_entity.type
_entity.pdbx_description
1 polymer ?
#
loop_
_entity_poly.entity_id
_entity_poly.type
_entity_poly.pdbx_seq_one_letter_code
_entity_poly.pdbx_strand_id
1 'polypeptide(L)'
;ARQYLPPPRTSCDPARLRLHPMAALGSALSCQLSVRGAWKQATRGSTSTRGANAHARSRAPLLVTAASTERQIDIQEVAAAVDSKLLLPKGLYCESHHQALRRPTRTVMVGNVKLGSEHPIVRQTMTTSDTRDVEATVAEVKKCADAGAEMVRITVQGMVEAKACAEIKRRLMADGYTTPLIADIHFAPKVALAVAECFDKIRINPGNFADGRKKFEDILYETDAEYNAELDEIEEVFTPLVLKCKENGVAMRIGTNHGSLSARTLSRYGDTPNGMVESAFEFARICRKHDYHNFIFSMKASNPLVMVQAYRLLASEMYALGWDYPLHLGVTEAGEGEDGRMKSSIGIGALLLDGLGDTIRVSLTEASHLEMEPCTRLRDLGMKACAEKIGVDEFVEQGRDFKSFGRRVSELPMQREGDAIDVRNILHRDGSVISAVTPAMLASEDAFYRDLGTKLAVGMPLRDIATADSVFLREIPAATDEK
;
A
#
# COMPACT_ATOMS: atom_id res chain seq x y z
N ALA A 1 18.82 39.63 27.19
CA ALA A 1 17.45 39.67 27.74
C ALA A 1 16.64 40.70 26.98
N ARG A 2 15.78 40.28 26.04
CA ARG A 2 14.90 41.19 25.28
C ARG A 2 13.46 40.84 25.63
N GLN A 3 12.82 41.76 26.36
CA GLN A 3 11.42 41.75 26.73
C GLN A 3 10.55 42.06 25.49
N TYR A 4 9.52 41.26 25.29
CA TYR A 4 8.45 41.52 24.32
C TYR A 4 7.44 42.49 24.95
N LEU A 5 7.21 43.63 24.28
CA LEU A 5 6.09 44.54 24.53
C LEU A 5 4.89 44.11 23.66
N PRO A 6 3.64 44.14 24.18
CA PRO A 6 2.45 43.91 23.37
C PRO A 6 1.95 45.20 22.67
N PRO A 7 1.22 45.11 21.55
CA PRO A 7 0.68 46.28 20.84
C PRO A 7 -0.61 46.81 21.50
N PRO A 8 -1.00 48.06 21.23
CA PRO A 8 -2.09 48.73 21.95
C PRO A 8 -3.48 48.36 21.43
N ARG A 9 -4.45 48.40 22.34
CA ARG A 9 -5.89 48.29 22.10
C ARG A 9 -6.44 49.58 21.49
N THR A 10 -7.32 49.48 20.50
CA THR A 10 -8.26 50.54 20.12
C THR A 10 -9.70 50.02 20.18
N SER A 11 -10.58 50.86 20.71
CA SER A 11 -11.97 50.60 21.10
C SER A 11 -12.98 51.22 20.11
N CYS A 12 -14.10 50.52 19.90
CA CYS A 12 -15.48 50.92 19.53
C CYS A 12 -15.69 51.90 18.35
N ASP A 13 -16.65 51.71 17.43
CA ASP A 13 -18.11 51.58 17.63
C ASP A 13 -18.82 51.06 16.33
N PRO A 14 -20.06 50.53 16.39
CA PRO A 14 -20.72 49.82 15.30
C PRO A 14 -21.74 50.69 14.53
N ALA A 15 -21.81 50.55 13.19
CA ALA A 15 -23.03 50.86 12.44
C ALA A 15 -22.95 50.50 10.95
N ARG A 16 -24.05 49.87 10.50
CA ARG A 16 -24.67 49.91 9.15
C ARG A 16 -24.13 49.01 8.04
N LEU A 17 -24.88 47.91 7.86
CA LEU A 17 -25.15 47.27 6.57
C LEU A 17 -25.51 48.29 5.49
N ARG A 18 -24.98 48.10 4.28
CA ARG A 18 -25.71 48.20 3.01
C ARG A 18 -24.99 47.41 1.91
N LEU A 19 -25.74 46.50 1.29
CA LEU A 19 -25.41 45.73 0.09
C LEU A 19 -25.41 46.63 -1.16
N HIS A 20 -24.43 46.43 -2.06
CA HIS A 20 -24.62 46.19 -3.51
C HIS A 20 -23.27 46.00 -4.24
N PRO A 21 -23.26 45.44 -5.47
CA PRO A 21 -22.31 44.39 -5.86
C PRO A 21 -21.28 44.89 -6.88
N MET A 22 -20.11 44.25 -6.95
CA MET A 22 -19.38 44.15 -8.22
C MET A 22 -18.37 43.00 -8.22
N ALA A 23 -18.25 42.43 -9.41
CA ALA A 23 -17.58 41.21 -9.78
C ALA A 23 -16.05 41.34 -9.82
N ALA A 24 -15.34 40.22 -9.56
CA ALA A 24 -14.22 39.74 -10.38
C ALA A 24 -13.65 38.41 -9.84
N LEU A 25 -13.63 37.41 -10.73
CA LEU A 25 -12.51 36.51 -11.06
C LEU A 25 -11.79 35.75 -9.93
N GLY A 26 -11.92 34.42 -9.98
CA GLY A 26 -11.05 33.50 -9.25
C GLY A 26 -11.44 32.03 -9.45
N SER A 27 -10.99 31.45 -10.55
CA SER A 27 -11.09 30.04 -10.89
C SER A 27 -10.34 29.14 -9.90
N ALA A 28 -11.04 28.19 -9.27
CA ALA A 28 -10.45 26.94 -8.76
C ALA A 28 -11.54 25.84 -8.82
N LEU A 29 -11.41 24.96 -9.81
CA LEU A 29 -12.24 23.77 -9.95
C LEU A 29 -11.91 22.79 -8.82
N SER A 30 -12.84 22.59 -7.88
CA SER A 30 -12.85 21.43 -6.99
C SER A 30 -13.81 20.38 -7.57
N CYS A 31 -13.28 19.25 -8.02
CA CYS A 31 -14.07 18.08 -8.41
C CYS A 31 -14.57 17.36 -7.15
N GLN A 32 -15.84 17.53 -6.80
CA GLN A 32 -16.56 16.66 -5.86
C GLN A 32 -17.49 15.73 -6.65
N LEU A 33 -17.13 14.46 -6.74
CA LEU A 33 -18.00 13.40 -7.27
C LEU A 33 -18.96 12.94 -6.15
N SER A 34 -20.24 13.26 -6.33
CA SER A 34 -21.33 12.78 -5.48
C SER A 34 -21.79 11.39 -5.97
N VAL A 35 -21.72 10.37 -5.12
CA VAL A 35 -22.36 9.08 -5.35
C VAL A 35 -23.64 9.02 -4.52
N ARG A 36 -24.80 9.24 -5.15
CA ARG A 36 -26.12 8.88 -4.62
C ARG A 36 -26.72 7.77 -5.47
N GLY A 37 -26.53 6.52 -5.04
CA GLY A 37 -27.24 5.36 -5.59
C GLY A 37 -28.52 5.11 -4.80
N ALA A 38 -29.67 5.47 -5.36
CA ALA A 38 -30.98 5.19 -4.78
C ALA A 38 -31.44 3.77 -5.14
N TRP A 39 -31.63 2.91 -4.14
CA TRP A 39 -32.39 1.67 -4.27
C TRP A 39 -33.89 1.99 -4.27
N LYS A 40 -34.61 1.60 -5.33
CA LYS A 40 -36.07 1.48 -5.31
C LYS A 40 -36.49 0.12 -5.86
N GLN A 41 -36.99 -0.72 -4.96
CA GLN A 41 -37.86 -1.84 -5.26
C GLN A 41 -39.15 -1.33 -5.92
N ALA A 42 -39.62 -2.03 -6.96
CA ALA A 42 -40.98 -1.89 -7.45
C ALA A 42 -41.54 -3.27 -7.82
N THR A 43 -42.35 -3.81 -6.91
CA THR A 43 -43.36 -4.84 -7.20
C THR A 43 -44.69 -4.17 -7.53
N ARG A 44 -45.33 -4.59 -8.63
CA ARG A 44 -46.78 -4.80 -8.88
C ARG A 44 -47.13 -4.47 -10.33
N GLY A 45 -47.88 -5.37 -10.96
CA GLY A 45 -48.26 -5.32 -12.37
C GLY A 45 -49.62 -4.69 -12.66
N SER A 46 -49.94 -4.61 -13.96
CA SER A 46 -51.30 -4.70 -14.50
C SER A 46 -51.28 -4.90 -16.02
N THR A 47 -52.22 -5.72 -16.46
CA THR A 47 -52.67 -6.15 -17.79
C THR A 47 -53.01 -5.03 -18.80
N SER A 48 -52.74 -5.19 -20.11
CA SER A 48 -53.66 -5.81 -21.09
C SER A 48 -53.30 -5.55 -22.59
N THR A 49 -53.35 -6.65 -23.36
CA THR A 49 -53.90 -6.88 -24.73
C THR A 49 -53.32 -6.34 -26.06
N ARG A 50 -53.22 -7.32 -27.00
CA ARG A 50 -53.27 -7.36 -28.49
C ARG A 50 -52.00 -6.91 -29.23
N GLY A 51 -51.38 -7.67 -30.15
CA GLY A 51 -51.66 -8.96 -30.79
C GLY A 51 -51.21 -8.91 -32.26
N ALA A 52 -50.33 -9.81 -32.73
CA ALA A 52 -50.27 -10.35 -34.10
C ALA A 52 -49.08 -11.33 -34.28
N ASN A 53 -49.39 -12.45 -34.93
CA ASN A 53 -48.55 -13.62 -35.22
C ASN A 53 -47.35 -13.37 -36.14
N ALA A 54 -46.24 -14.11 -35.93
CA ALA A 54 -45.39 -14.64 -36.99
C ALA A 54 -44.60 -15.87 -36.50
N HIS A 55 -44.29 -16.76 -37.43
CA HIS A 55 -44.13 -18.21 -37.25
C HIS A 55 -42.90 -18.71 -36.47
N ALA A 56 -43.13 -19.85 -35.80
CA ALA A 56 -42.15 -20.71 -35.17
C ALA A 56 -41.19 -21.38 -36.17
N ARG A 57 -39.89 -21.34 -35.85
CA ARG A 57 -38.91 -22.36 -36.23
C ARG A 57 -38.11 -22.73 -34.97
N SER A 58 -38.31 -23.96 -34.51
CA SER A 58 -37.54 -24.55 -33.41
C SER A 58 -36.09 -24.81 -33.86
N ARG A 59 -35.12 -24.22 -33.16
CA ARG A 59 -33.74 -24.71 -33.11
C ARG A 59 -33.37 -24.92 -31.65
N ALA A 60 -33.17 -26.19 -31.28
CA ALA A 60 -32.55 -26.58 -30.02
C ALA A 60 -31.11 -26.06 -29.96
N PRO A 61 -30.59 -25.66 -28.79
CA PRO A 61 -29.18 -25.32 -28.66
C PRO A 61 -28.35 -26.60 -28.75
N LEU A 62 -27.41 -26.64 -29.71
CA LEU A 62 -26.34 -27.63 -29.77
C LEU A 62 -25.35 -27.36 -28.63
N LEU A 63 -25.22 -28.32 -27.72
CA LEU A 63 -24.11 -28.39 -26.78
C LEU A 63 -22.87 -28.86 -27.56
N VAL A 64 -21.88 -27.99 -27.75
CA VAL A 64 -20.57 -28.35 -28.30
C VAL A 64 -19.61 -28.50 -27.12
N THR A 65 -19.31 -29.74 -26.76
CA THR A 65 -18.23 -30.07 -25.82
C THR A 65 -16.90 -29.99 -26.56
N ALA A 66 -16.11 -28.95 -26.29
CA ALA A 66 -14.71 -28.90 -26.72
C ALA A 66 -13.86 -29.69 -25.71
N ALA A 67 -13.31 -30.82 -26.14
CA ALA A 67 -12.33 -31.58 -25.39
C ALA A 67 -10.98 -30.85 -25.45
N SER A 68 -10.54 -30.27 -24.33
CA SER A 68 -9.18 -29.78 -24.15
C SER A 68 -8.30 -30.96 -23.73
N THR A 69 -7.39 -31.37 -24.60
CA THR A 69 -6.28 -32.26 -24.26
C THR A 69 -5.28 -31.51 -23.38
N GLU A 70 -5.41 -31.67 -22.07
CA GLU A 70 -4.41 -31.24 -21.09
C GLU A 70 -3.09 -31.99 -21.35
N ARG A 71 -2.03 -31.26 -21.72
CA ARG A 71 -0.67 -31.77 -21.55
C ARG A 71 -0.33 -31.67 -20.08
N GLN A 72 -0.42 -32.81 -19.40
CA GLN A 72 0.00 -32.99 -18.03
C GLN A 72 1.53 -32.86 -17.99
N ILE A 73 2.02 -31.71 -17.53
CA ILE A 73 3.42 -31.58 -17.10
C ILE A 73 3.51 -32.39 -15.82
N ASP A 74 4.28 -33.47 -15.84
CA ASP A 74 4.51 -34.30 -14.66
C ASP A 74 5.46 -33.55 -13.70
N ILE A 75 4.87 -32.89 -12.70
CA ILE A 75 5.56 -32.08 -11.70
C ILE A 75 6.35 -32.96 -10.71
N GLN A 76 6.19 -34.30 -10.75
CA GLN A 76 6.86 -35.19 -9.80
C GLN A 76 8.37 -35.34 -10.04
N GLU A 77 8.88 -35.13 -11.27
CA GLU A 77 10.32 -35.28 -11.55
C GLU A 77 11.17 -34.05 -11.18
N VAL A 78 10.57 -32.85 -11.00
CA VAL A 78 11.32 -31.65 -10.57
C VAL A 78 11.47 -31.58 -9.05
N ALA A 79 10.70 -32.38 -8.30
CA ALA A 79 10.70 -32.39 -6.84
C ALA A 79 11.86 -33.20 -6.23
N ALA A 80 12.61 -33.95 -7.03
CA ALA A 80 13.59 -34.92 -6.53
C ALA A 80 15.05 -34.43 -6.66
N ALA A 81 15.39 -33.21 -6.20
CA ALA A 81 16.77 -32.84 -5.86
C ALA A 81 16.91 -31.40 -5.30
N VAL A 82 16.26 -31.05 -4.18
CA VAL A 82 16.82 -30.02 -3.27
C VAL A 82 16.45 -30.39 -1.83
N ASP A 83 17.46 -30.66 -1.01
CA ASP A 83 17.39 -30.86 0.45
C ASP A 83 17.03 -29.53 1.14
N SER A 84 15.80 -29.05 0.89
CA SER A 84 15.28 -27.78 1.36
C SER A 84 14.40 -28.01 2.58
N LYS A 85 14.89 -27.59 3.75
CA LYS A 85 14.13 -27.50 5.01
C LYS A 85 12.85 -26.64 4.94
N LEU A 86 12.57 -26.00 3.80
CA LEU A 86 11.35 -25.25 3.55
C LEU A 86 10.42 -26.04 2.64
N LEU A 87 9.55 -26.85 3.22
CA LEU A 87 8.33 -27.28 2.54
C LEU A 87 7.14 -26.78 3.35
N LEU A 88 6.86 -25.47 3.23
CA LEU A 88 5.57 -24.96 3.65
C LEU A 88 4.49 -25.55 2.73
N PRO A 89 3.40 -26.11 3.27
CA PRO A 89 2.25 -26.54 2.48
C PRO A 89 1.78 -25.47 1.48
N LYS A 90 1.29 -25.93 0.32
CA LYS A 90 0.60 -25.05 -0.65
C LYS A 90 -0.54 -24.31 0.07
N GLY A 91 -0.45 -22.98 0.11
CA GLY A 91 -1.43 -22.13 0.77
C GLY A 91 -0.96 -21.49 2.08
N LEU A 92 0.30 -21.66 2.50
CA LEU A 92 0.88 -20.84 3.56
C LEU A 92 1.64 -19.65 2.96
N TYR A 93 1.64 -18.52 3.67
CA TYR A 93 2.34 -17.29 3.30
C TYR A 93 3.48 -16.92 4.24
N CYS A 94 3.65 -17.64 5.35
CA CYS A 94 4.63 -17.38 6.39
C CYS A 94 5.04 -18.69 7.09
N GLU A 95 6.13 -18.65 7.86
CA GLU A 95 6.69 -19.82 8.55
C GLU A 95 5.84 -20.25 9.76
N SER A 96 5.11 -19.33 10.40
CA SER A 96 4.16 -19.63 11.48
C SER A 96 3.03 -18.60 11.52
N HIS A 97 1.83 -19.05 11.88
CA HIS A 97 0.66 -18.20 12.11
C HIS A 97 0.47 -17.76 13.57
N HIS A 98 1.21 -18.39 14.48
CA HIS A 98 1.11 -18.16 15.92
C HIS A 98 2.39 -17.54 16.49
N GLN A 99 3.52 -17.58 15.78
CA GLN A 99 4.78 -16.95 16.18
C GLN A 99 5.38 -16.13 15.04
N ALA A 100 6.01 -15.01 15.38
CA ALA A 100 6.83 -14.26 14.44
C ALA A 100 8.09 -15.06 14.10
N LEU A 101 8.17 -15.56 12.88
CA LEU A 101 9.30 -16.31 12.34
C LEU A 101 9.69 -15.73 10.99
N ARG A 102 10.93 -15.25 10.89
CA ARG A 102 11.40 -14.57 9.69
C ARG A 102 11.38 -15.49 8.48
N ARG A 103 10.71 -15.08 7.41
CA ARG A 103 10.68 -15.78 6.12
C ARG A 103 12.11 -15.88 5.57
N PRO A 104 12.60 -17.08 5.24
CA PRO A 104 13.87 -17.27 4.56
C PRO A 104 13.87 -16.66 3.16
N THR A 105 14.91 -15.88 2.86
CA THR A 105 15.12 -15.25 1.55
C THR A 105 16.59 -15.27 1.17
N ARG A 106 16.88 -15.33 -0.13
CA ARG A 106 18.25 -15.14 -0.64
C ARG A 106 18.81 -13.77 -0.26
N THR A 107 20.14 -13.67 -0.29
CA THR A 107 20.83 -12.38 -0.17
C THR A 107 20.87 -11.66 -1.53
N VAL A 108 20.44 -10.41 -1.56
CA VAL A 108 20.55 -9.48 -2.70
C VAL A 108 21.50 -8.34 -2.31
N MET A 109 22.42 -7.99 -3.20
CA MET A 109 23.42 -6.94 -2.96
C MET A 109 22.96 -5.62 -3.58
N VAL A 110 22.92 -4.55 -2.78
CA VAL A 110 22.66 -3.18 -3.23
C VAL A 110 23.88 -2.32 -2.88
N GLY A 111 24.81 -2.18 -3.82
CA GLY A 111 26.12 -1.61 -3.51
C GLY A 111 26.81 -2.44 -2.42
N ASN A 112 27.11 -1.81 -1.29
CA ASN A 112 27.67 -2.47 -0.11
C ASN A 112 26.63 -3.01 0.89
N VAL A 113 25.33 -2.80 0.66
CA VAL A 113 24.25 -3.22 1.56
C VAL A 113 23.71 -4.60 1.18
N LYS A 114 23.55 -5.48 2.17
CA LYS A 114 23.01 -6.83 2.01
C LYS A 114 21.54 -6.87 2.41
N LEU A 115 20.68 -7.32 1.50
CA LEU A 115 19.25 -7.51 1.73
C LEU A 115 18.93 -9.00 1.82
N GLY A 116 18.18 -9.43 2.84
CA GLY A 116 17.64 -10.79 2.93
C GLY A 116 17.55 -11.29 4.37
N SER A 117 17.03 -12.51 4.56
CA SER A 117 16.68 -13.06 5.86
C SER A 117 17.85 -13.30 6.82
N GLU A 118 19.08 -13.32 6.31
CA GLU A 118 20.30 -13.45 7.11
C GLU A 118 20.84 -12.10 7.62
N HIS A 119 20.30 -10.97 7.14
CA HIS A 119 20.78 -9.61 7.45
C HIS A 119 19.69 -8.79 8.13
N PRO A 120 20.00 -7.79 8.98
CA PRO A 120 18.97 -6.93 9.55
C PRO A 120 18.06 -6.31 8.48
N ILE A 121 16.80 -6.06 8.84
CA ILE A 121 15.86 -5.39 7.94
C ILE A 121 16.37 -3.97 7.65
N VAL A 122 16.62 -3.69 6.37
CA VAL A 122 17.29 -2.45 5.95
C VAL A 122 16.31 -1.29 5.86
N ARG A 123 16.69 -0.13 6.39
CA ARG A 123 15.86 1.09 6.36
C ARG A 123 16.25 1.96 5.17
N GLN A 124 15.25 2.40 4.41
CA GLN A 124 15.46 3.31 3.29
C GLN A 124 14.48 4.47 3.33
N THR A 125 14.87 5.57 2.69
CA THR A 125 14.01 6.74 2.47
C THR A 125 14.10 7.19 1.01
N MET A 126 13.46 8.29 0.67
CA MET A 126 13.48 8.88 -0.67
C MET A 126 13.60 10.39 -0.56
N THR A 127 14.47 10.99 -1.38
CA THR A 127 14.61 12.45 -1.44
C THR A 127 13.33 13.12 -1.94
N THR A 128 13.14 14.38 -1.53
CA THR A 128 12.07 15.26 -2.00
C THR A 128 12.60 16.41 -2.84
N SER A 129 13.92 16.66 -2.80
CA SER A 129 14.60 17.63 -3.65
C SER A 129 14.39 17.35 -5.14
N ASP A 130 14.44 18.40 -5.94
CA ASP A 130 14.56 18.28 -7.38
C ASP A 130 15.94 17.71 -7.72
N THR A 131 15.98 16.53 -8.34
CA THR A 131 17.22 15.83 -8.72
C THR A 131 18.14 16.67 -9.60
N ARG A 132 17.60 17.67 -10.32
CA ARG A 132 18.39 18.61 -11.13
C ARG A 132 19.21 19.57 -10.26
N ASP A 133 18.73 19.85 -9.06
CA ASP A 133 19.48 20.56 -8.03
C ASP A 133 20.41 19.58 -7.31
N VAL A 134 21.62 19.44 -7.88
CA VAL A 134 22.68 18.58 -7.37
C VAL A 134 23.05 18.96 -5.92
N GLU A 135 23.12 20.25 -5.61
CA GLU A 135 23.55 20.70 -4.28
C GLU A 135 22.50 20.36 -3.22
N ALA A 136 21.24 20.69 -3.47
CA ALA A 136 20.14 20.37 -2.57
C ALA A 136 20.00 18.84 -2.39
N THR A 137 20.10 18.08 -3.48
CA THR A 137 19.98 16.61 -3.42
C THR A 137 21.14 15.97 -2.66
N VAL A 138 22.38 16.41 -2.87
CA VAL A 138 23.54 15.93 -2.08
C VAL A 138 23.34 16.25 -0.59
N ALA A 139 22.92 17.47 -0.26
CA ALA A 139 22.66 17.85 1.13
C ALA A 139 21.56 17.01 1.78
N GLU A 140 20.45 16.75 1.06
CA GLU A 140 19.35 15.92 1.55
C GLU A 140 19.77 14.45 1.73
N VAL A 141 20.52 13.87 0.79
CA VAL A 141 21.02 12.49 0.90
C VAL A 141 21.94 12.35 2.12
N LYS A 142 22.87 13.29 2.34
CA LYS A 142 23.73 13.29 3.54
C LYS A 142 22.90 13.34 4.81
N LYS A 143 21.93 14.25 4.88
CA LYS A 143 21.02 14.39 6.01
C LYS A 143 20.25 13.09 6.29
N CYS A 144 19.82 12.39 5.24
CA CYS A 144 19.15 11.10 5.38
C CYS A 144 20.11 10.00 5.88
N ALA A 145 21.33 9.95 5.34
CA ALA A 145 22.36 9.01 5.77
C ALA A 145 22.75 9.22 7.24
N ASP A 146 22.93 10.47 7.67
CA ASP A 146 23.22 10.85 9.07
C ASP A 146 22.07 10.49 10.02
N ALA A 147 20.82 10.54 9.53
CA ALA A 147 19.64 10.05 10.25
C ALA A 147 19.52 8.51 10.28
N GLY A 148 20.46 7.79 9.64
CA GLY A 148 20.55 6.34 9.64
C GLY A 148 19.92 5.64 8.44
N ALA A 149 19.63 6.35 7.35
CA ALA A 149 19.20 5.73 6.09
C ALA A 149 20.33 4.87 5.51
N GLU A 150 20.05 3.59 5.30
CA GLU A 150 21.01 2.64 4.75
C GLU A 150 20.97 2.62 3.22
N MET A 151 19.88 3.09 2.61
CA MET A 151 19.77 3.35 1.18
C MET A 151 18.89 4.57 0.95
N VAL A 152 19.20 5.38 -0.06
CA VAL A 152 18.41 6.57 -0.40
C VAL A 152 17.93 6.50 -1.84
N ARG A 153 16.62 6.67 -2.03
CA ARG A 153 15.99 6.69 -3.34
C ARG A 153 15.90 8.11 -3.90
N ILE A 154 16.18 8.27 -5.19
CA ILE A 154 16.12 9.54 -5.91
C ILE A 154 15.23 9.36 -7.14
N THR A 155 14.34 10.30 -7.39
CA THR A 155 13.48 10.29 -8.60
C THR A 155 14.30 10.62 -9.84
N VAL A 156 14.13 9.81 -10.89
CA VAL A 156 14.74 10.06 -12.20
C VAL A 156 13.65 9.97 -13.27
N GLN A 157 13.24 11.14 -13.78
CA GLN A 157 12.17 11.24 -14.78
C GLN A 157 12.72 11.30 -16.22
N GLY A 158 13.91 11.87 -16.41
CA GLY A 158 14.51 12.07 -17.71
C GLY A 158 16.03 11.97 -17.70
N MET A 159 16.61 12.29 -18.85
CA MET A 159 18.06 12.21 -19.05
C MET A 159 18.82 13.34 -18.34
N VAL A 160 18.15 14.45 -18.04
CA VAL A 160 18.76 15.57 -17.29
C VAL A 160 19.02 15.14 -15.84
N GLU A 161 18.01 14.54 -15.21
CA GLU A 161 18.12 13.97 -13.86
C GLU A 161 19.14 12.83 -13.83
N ALA A 162 19.15 11.94 -14.83
CA ALA A 162 20.12 10.86 -14.92
C ALA A 162 21.57 11.36 -14.96
N LYS A 163 21.84 12.43 -15.72
CA LYS A 163 23.17 13.08 -15.74
C LYS A 163 23.51 13.75 -14.42
N ALA A 164 22.55 14.41 -13.78
CA ALA A 164 22.75 15.02 -12.46
C ALA A 164 23.10 13.96 -11.40
N CYS A 165 22.53 12.76 -11.48
CA CYS A 165 22.81 11.68 -10.54
C CYS A 165 24.25 11.19 -10.55
N ALA A 166 24.92 11.19 -11.72
CA ALA A 166 26.35 10.86 -11.79
C ALA A 166 27.19 11.85 -10.98
N GLU A 167 26.87 13.14 -11.08
CA GLU A 167 27.52 14.20 -10.30
C GLU A 167 27.16 14.10 -8.80
N ILE A 168 25.90 13.83 -8.46
CA ILE A 168 25.45 13.61 -7.07
C ILE A 168 26.25 12.47 -6.43
N LYS A 169 26.35 11.31 -7.09
CA LYS A 169 27.13 10.16 -6.58
C LYS A 169 28.60 10.50 -6.42
N ARG A 170 29.19 11.21 -7.40
CA ARG A 170 30.60 11.65 -7.33
C ARG A 170 30.86 12.53 -6.12
N ARG A 171 29.99 13.51 -5.85
CA ARG A 171 30.12 14.41 -4.67
C ARG A 171 29.95 13.65 -3.36
N LEU A 172 28.92 12.80 -3.25
CA LEU A 172 28.69 11.98 -2.06
C LEU A 172 29.91 11.11 -1.73
N MET A 173 30.47 10.44 -2.74
CA MET A 173 31.68 9.61 -2.58
C MET A 173 32.90 10.45 -2.18
N ALA A 174 33.09 11.62 -2.79
CA ALA A 174 34.19 12.53 -2.43
C ALA A 174 34.10 13.01 -0.98
N ASP A 175 32.88 13.13 -0.46
CA ASP A 175 32.60 13.53 0.91
C ASP A 175 32.54 12.33 1.89
N GLY A 176 32.84 11.11 1.43
CA GLY A 176 32.88 9.90 2.26
C GLY A 176 31.52 9.22 2.50
N TYR A 177 30.46 9.66 1.83
CA TYR A 177 29.13 9.06 1.93
C TYR A 177 28.98 7.92 0.91
N THR A 178 29.02 6.68 1.40
CA THR A 178 28.90 5.46 0.58
C THR A 178 27.49 4.88 0.56
N THR A 179 26.49 5.61 1.05
CA THR A 179 25.09 5.15 1.10
C THR A 179 24.60 4.83 -0.31
N PRO A 180 24.16 3.58 -0.60
CA PRO A 180 23.67 3.20 -1.92
C PRO A 180 22.50 4.07 -2.39
N LEU A 181 22.56 4.44 -3.66
CA LEU A 181 21.51 5.20 -4.33
C LEU A 181 20.58 4.28 -5.11
N ILE A 182 19.28 4.58 -5.04
CA ILE A 182 18.22 3.86 -5.77
C ILE A 182 17.57 4.81 -6.78
N ALA A 183 17.55 4.45 -8.06
CA ALA A 183 16.84 5.24 -9.09
C ALA A 183 15.36 4.86 -9.12
N ASP A 184 14.46 5.84 -8.92
CA ASP A 184 13.00 5.67 -9.09
C ASP A 184 12.59 6.14 -10.49
N ILE A 185 12.44 5.19 -11.40
CA ILE A 185 12.27 5.47 -12.82
C ILE A 185 10.79 5.43 -13.20
N HIS A 186 10.37 6.49 -13.89
CA HIS A 186 9.05 6.58 -14.51
C HIS A 186 9.23 6.34 -16.01
N PHE A 187 8.77 5.18 -16.49
CA PHE A 187 8.84 4.67 -17.87
C PHE A 187 9.68 5.46 -18.88
N ALA A 188 10.97 5.11 -18.95
CA ALA A 188 11.86 5.55 -20.02
C ALA A 188 13.04 4.56 -20.15
N PRO A 189 12.99 3.56 -21.05
CA PRO A 189 14.03 2.54 -21.19
C PRO A 189 15.43 3.13 -21.36
N LYS A 190 15.55 4.21 -22.14
CA LYS A 190 16.82 4.94 -22.33
C LYS A 190 17.37 5.52 -21.02
N VAL A 191 16.50 6.04 -20.16
CA VAL A 191 16.88 6.57 -18.84
C VAL A 191 17.29 5.43 -17.92
N ALA A 192 16.55 4.31 -17.94
CA ALA A 192 16.87 3.12 -17.15
C ALA A 192 18.24 2.53 -17.46
N LEU A 193 18.59 2.44 -18.75
CA LEU A 193 19.92 1.99 -19.17
C LEU A 193 21.02 2.95 -18.73
N ALA A 194 20.79 4.26 -18.81
CA ALA A 194 21.77 5.26 -18.39
C ALA A 194 22.03 5.24 -16.88
N VAL A 195 20.99 5.12 -16.06
CA VAL A 195 21.16 5.09 -14.60
C VAL A 195 21.71 3.77 -14.08
N ALA A 196 21.61 2.67 -14.84
CA ALA A 196 22.24 1.39 -14.52
C ALA A 196 23.78 1.47 -14.50
N GLU A 197 24.38 2.55 -14.99
CA GLU A 197 25.83 2.76 -14.93
C GLU A 197 26.28 3.49 -13.66
N CYS A 198 25.39 4.20 -12.97
CA CYS A 198 25.74 5.01 -11.82
C CYS A 198 24.99 4.62 -10.53
N PHE A 199 23.80 4.01 -10.59
CA PHE A 199 23.04 3.63 -9.41
C PHE A 199 23.36 2.22 -8.93
N ASP A 200 23.15 1.99 -7.63
CA ASP A 200 23.37 0.70 -6.99
C ASP A 200 22.11 -0.19 -7.10
N LYS A 201 20.96 0.44 -7.33
CA LYS A 201 19.67 -0.22 -7.56
C LYS A 201 18.74 0.61 -8.43
N ILE A 202 17.92 -0.08 -9.21
CA ILE A 202 16.85 0.53 -10.01
C ILE A 202 15.50 0.03 -9.50
N ARG A 203 14.54 0.93 -9.33
CA ARG A 203 13.14 0.55 -9.20
C ARG A 203 12.42 0.70 -10.52
N ILE A 204 11.75 -0.37 -10.91
CA ILE A 204 10.76 -0.37 -11.98
C ILE A 204 9.33 -0.50 -11.44
N ASN A 205 8.37 -0.02 -12.22
CA ASN A 205 6.94 -0.25 -12.01
C ASN A 205 6.37 -0.98 -13.23
N PRO A 206 6.04 -2.27 -13.13
CA PRO A 206 5.50 -3.06 -14.24
C PRO A 206 4.37 -2.36 -15.01
N GLY A 207 3.38 -1.80 -14.30
CA GLY A 207 2.19 -1.25 -14.94
C GLY A 207 2.42 0.00 -15.79
N ASN A 208 3.53 0.72 -15.59
CA ASN A 208 3.88 1.84 -16.44
C ASN A 208 5.01 1.50 -17.42
N PHE A 209 5.70 0.36 -17.27
CA PHE A 209 6.94 0.07 -17.99
C PHE A 209 6.75 -0.35 -19.45
N ALA A 210 5.54 -0.63 -19.92
CA ALA A 210 5.33 -1.01 -21.33
C ALA A 210 4.17 -0.27 -21.99
N ASP A 211 3.13 0.05 -21.23
CA ASP A 211 1.88 0.59 -21.79
C ASP A 211 2.04 1.93 -22.53
N GLY A 212 3.13 2.68 -22.33
CA GLY A 212 3.15 4.08 -22.73
C GLY A 212 1.93 4.80 -22.16
N ARG A 213 1.53 5.93 -22.71
CA ARG A 213 0.31 6.63 -22.24
C ARG A 213 -0.97 6.03 -22.85
N LYS A 214 -1.12 4.71 -22.91
CA LYS A 214 -2.38 4.08 -23.37
C LYS A 214 -3.41 4.15 -22.24
N LYS A 215 -4.58 4.73 -22.49
CA LYS A 215 -5.65 4.81 -21.49
C LYS A 215 -6.42 3.50 -21.48
N PHE A 216 -6.83 3.06 -20.29
CA PHE A 216 -7.67 1.87 -20.09
C PHE A 216 -8.96 1.89 -20.92
N GLU A 217 -9.50 3.08 -21.20
CA GLU A 217 -10.71 3.30 -22.00
C GLU A 217 -10.56 2.83 -23.47
N ASP A 218 -9.33 2.62 -23.95
CA ASP A 218 -9.03 2.40 -25.36
C ASP A 218 -8.76 0.93 -25.74
N ILE A 219 -8.59 -0.01 -24.79
CA ILE A 219 -8.19 -1.40 -25.09
C ILE A 219 -8.87 -2.41 -24.14
N LEU A 220 -9.73 -3.26 -24.70
CA LEU A 220 -10.24 -4.47 -24.05
C LEU A 220 -9.46 -5.67 -24.59
N TYR A 221 -8.87 -6.46 -23.70
CA TYR A 221 -8.17 -7.69 -24.07
C TYR A 221 -9.15 -8.85 -23.96
N GLU A 222 -9.70 -9.27 -25.10
CA GLU A 222 -10.78 -10.28 -25.14
C GLU A 222 -10.21 -11.70 -25.31
N THR A 223 -8.97 -11.83 -25.82
CA THR A 223 -8.35 -13.13 -26.09
C THR A 223 -7.02 -13.34 -25.37
N ASP A 224 -6.69 -14.60 -25.07
CA ASP A 224 -5.37 -14.97 -24.52
C ASP A 224 -4.22 -14.64 -25.48
N ALA A 225 -4.49 -14.65 -26.79
CA ALA A 225 -3.48 -14.31 -27.80
C ALA A 225 -3.06 -12.83 -27.70
N GLU A 226 -4.02 -11.91 -27.54
CA GLU A 226 -3.74 -10.48 -27.36
C GLU A 226 -2.99 -10.23 -26.05
N TYR A 227 -3.38 -10.91 -24.97
CA TYR A 227 -2.70 -10.82 -23.68
C TYR A 227 -1.23 -11.28 -23.77
N ASN A 228 -0.99 -12.39 -24.45
CA ASN A 228 0.35 -12.96 -24.57
C ASN A 228 1.26 -12.16 -25.52
N ALA A 229 0.72 -11.59 -26.61
CA ALA A 229 1.51 -10.79 -27.54
C ALA A 229 2.15 -9.57 -26.87
N GLU A 230 1.46 -8.93 -25.91
CA GLU A 230 2.03 -7.80 -25.17
C GLU A 230 3.09 -8.24 -24.14
N LEU A 231 3.04 -9.49 -23.66
CA LEU A 231 4.13 -10.02 -22.83
C LEU A 231 5.42 -10.17 -23.62
N ASP A 232 5.34 -10.55 -24.89
CA ASP A 232 6.51 -10.62 -25.78
C ASP A 232 7.11 -9.22 -25.98
N GLU A 233 6.29 -8.18 -26.20
CA GLU A 233 6.74 -6.78 -26.30
C GLU A 233 7.40 -6.30 -24.99
N ILE A 234 6.80 -6.61 -23.84
CA ILE A 234 7.39 -6.33 -22.52
C ILE A 234 8.77 -6.99 -22.41
N GLU A 235 8.89 -8.25 -22.81
CA GLU A 235 10.16 -8.98 -22.78
C GLU A 235 11.22 -8.30 -23.65
N GLU A 236 10.90 -7.94 -24.89
CA GLU A 236 11.82 -7.25 -25.80
C GLU A 236 12.34 -5.92 -25.23
N VAL A 237 11.45 -5.12 -24.63
CA VAL A 237 11.81 -3.79 -24.07
C VAL A 237 12.56 -3.90 -22.75
N PHE A 238 12.22 -4.89 -21.91
CA PHE A 238 12.78 -5.04 -20.58
C PHE A 238 14.11 -5.79 -20.55
N THR A 239 14.31 -6.75 -21.46
CA THR A 239 15.53 -7.58 -21.53
C THR A 239 16.83 -6.77 -21.56
N PRO A 240 16.97 -5.69 -22.36
CA PRO A 240 18.19 -4.88 -22.35
C PRO A 240 18.54 -4.32 -20.95
N LEU A 241 17.54 -3.93 -20.16
CA LEU A 241 17.75 -3.44 -18.80
C LEU A 241 18.18 -4.57 -17.86
N VAL A 242 17.55 -5.75 -17.98
CA VAL A 242 17.90 -6.94 -17.19
C VAL A 242 19.37 -7.32 -17.43
N LEU A 243 19.78 -7.41 -18.69
CA LEU A 243 21.15 -7.77 -19.05
C LEU A 243 22.17 -6.72 -18.57
N LYS A 244 21.87 -5.43 -18.73
CA LYS A 244 22.72 -4.34 -18.24
C LYS A 244 22.85 -4.34 -16.71
N CYS A 245 21.75 -4.57 -15.99
CA CYS A 245 21.78 -4.68 -14.53
C CYS A 245 22.57 -5.92 -14.08
N LYS A 246 22.44 -7.04 -14.78
CA LYS A 246 23.21 -8.26 -14.53
C LYS A 246 24.71 -8.02 -14.72
N GLU A 247 25.10 -7.40 -15.84
CA GLU A 247 26.49 -7.07 -16.17
C GLU A 247 27.12 -6.14 -15.12
N ASN A 248 26.39 -5.10 -14.71
CA ASN A 248 26.89 -4.10 -13.78
C ASN A 248 26.74 -4.47 -12.30
N GLY A 249 26.12 -5.62 -11.98
CA GLY A 249 25.82 -6.00 -10.59
C GLY A 249 24.80 -5.10 -9.89
N VAL A 250 24.00 -4.35 -10.65
CA VAL A 250 22.97 -3.43 -10.12
C VAL A 250 21.76 -4.23 -9.70
N ALA A 251 21.20 -3.92 -8.52
CA ALA A 251 19.98 -4.58 -8.05
C ALA A 251 18.72 -3.99 -8.71
N MET A 252 17.63 -4.76 -8.71
CA MET A 252 16.34 -4.26 -9.17
C MET A 252 15.24 -4.41 -8.10
N ARG A 253 14.34 -3.42 -8.01
CA ARG A 253 13.05 -3.60 -7.33
C ARG A 253 11.95 -3.65 -8.37
N ILE A 254 11.27 -4.79 -8.45
CA ILE A 254 10.05 -4.99 -9.22
C ILE A 254 8.88 -4.62 -8.30
N GLY A 255 8.32 -3.44 -8.47
CA GLY A 255 7.36 -2.88 -7.53
C GLY A 255 6.06 -2.43 -8.16
N THR A 256 4.99 -3.17 -7.90
CA THR A 256 3.64 -2.79 -8.31
C THR A 256 2.97 -1.93 -7.24
N ASN A 257 2.26 -0.91 -7.69
CA ASN A 257 1.38 -0.11 -6.85
C ASN A 257 -0.06 -0.39 -7.26
N HIS A 258 -0.96 -0.46 -6.29
CA HIS A 258 -2.39 -0.70 -6.51
C HIS A 258 -2.99 0.25 -7.57
N GLY A 259 -2.76 1.57 -7.44
CA GLY A 259 -3.26 2.56 -8.39
C GLY A 259 -2.50 2.70 -9.73
N SER A 260 -1.62 1.77 -10.10
CA SER A 260 -0.85 1.86 -11.35
C SER A 260 -0.63 0.50 -12.01
N LEU A 261 -1.64 -0.36 -12.02
CA LEU A 261 -1.63 -1.59 -12.81
C LEU A 261 -1.79 -1.25 -14.30
N SER A 262 -1.17 -2.07 -15.17
CA SER A 262 -1.32 -1.92 -16.63
C SER A 262 -2.75 -2.19 -17.06
N ALA A 263 -3.14 -1.63 -18.21
CA ALA A 263 -4.48 -1.86 -18.77
C ALA A 263 -4.76 -3.35 -18.97
N ARG A 264 -3.75 -4.10 -19.43
CA ARG A 264 -3.81 -5.56 -19.60
C ARG A 264 -4.08 -6.30 -18.28
N THR A 265 -3.35 -5.96 -17.23
CA THR A 265 -3.56 -6.58 -15.91
C THR A 265 -4.94 -6.22 -15.35
N LEU A 266 -5.36 -4.96 -15.46
CA LEU A 266 -6.68 -4.51 -15.02
C LEU A 266 -7.82 -5.21 -15.78
N SER A 267 -7.67 -5.40 -17.10
CA SER A 267 -8.67 -6.08 -17.93
C SER A 267 -8.87 -7.55 -17.48
N ARG A 268 -7.79 -8.24 -17.11
CA ARG A 268 -7.83 -9.68 -16.77
C ARG A 268 -8.14 -9.96 -15.31
N TYR A 269 -7.55 -9.19 -14.40
CA TYR A 269 -7.60 -9.47 -12.96
C TYR A 269 -8.36 -8.40 -12.16
N GLY A 270 -8.73 -7.29 -12.79
CA GLY A 270 -9.21 -6.10 -12.09
C GLY A 270 -8.14 -5.46 -11.21
N ASP A 271 -8.57 -4.44 -10.46
CA ASP A 271 -7.72 -3.75 -9.48
C ASP A 271 -7.61 -4.56 -8.16
N THR A 272 -6.97 -5.73 -8.25
CA THR A 272 -6.94 -6.74 -7.18
C THR A 272 -5.51 -7.10 -6.74
N PRO A 273 -5.32 -7.64 -5.52
CA PRO A 273 -4.04 -8.21 -5.10
C PRO A 273 -3.48 -9.24 -6.08
N ASN A 274 -4.33 -10.07 -6.71
CA ASN A 274 -3.91 -11.02 -7.74
C ASN A 274 -3.27 -10.30 -8.94
N GLY A 275 -3.91 -9.23 -9.44
CA GLY A 275 -3.37 -8.41 -10.52
C GLY A 275 -2.01 -7.81 -10.15
N MET A 276 -1.86 -7.31 -8.92
CA MET A 276 -0.58 -6.78 -8.42
C MET A 276 0.53 -7.83 -8.41
N VAL A 277 0.23 -9.05 -7.99
CA VAL A 277 1.20 -10.16 -7.92
C VAL A 277 1.58 -10.64 -9.31
N GLU A 278 0.61 -10.90 -10.19
CA GLU A 278 0.89 -11.36 -11.55
C GLU A 278 1.68 -10.34 -12.36
N SER A 279 1.34 -9.05 -12.26
CA SER A 279 2.07 -7.98 -12.94
C SER A 279 3.55 -7.93 -12.51
N ALA A 280 3.86 -8.20 -11.23
CA ALA A 280 5.25 -8.31 -10.80
C ALA A 280 5.92 -9.61 -11.27
N PHE A 281 5.19 -10.72 -11.30
CA PHE A 281 5.70 -12.02 -11.70
C PHE A 281 6.05 -12.10 -13.19
N GLU A 282 5.32 -11.42 -14.06
CA GLU A 282 5.67 -11.29 -15.48
C GLU A 282 7.09 -10.77 -15.68
N PHE A 283 7.44 -9.67 -15.00
CA PHE A 283 8.78 -9.11 -15.04
C PHE A 283 9.82 -10.02 -14.37
N ALA A 284 9.46 -10.67 -13.25
CA ALA A 284 10.35 -11.59 -12.57
C ALA A 284 10.67 -12.85 -13.40
N ARG A 285 9.72 -13.36 -14.18
CA ARG A 285 9.91 -14.48 -15.11
C ARG A 285 10.95 -14.11 -16.17
N ILE A 286 10.90 -12.88 -16.71
CA ILE A 286 11.91 -12.37 -17.66
C ILE A 286 13.29 -12.29 -16.98
N CYS A 287 13.38 -11.70 -15.78
CA CYS A 287 14.63 -11.68 -15.01
C CYS A 287 15.24 -13.08 -14.85
N ARG A 288 14.41 -14.06 -14.45
CA ARG A 288 14.85 -15.45 -14.26
C ARG A 288 15.23 -16.15 -15.56
N LYS A 289 14.54 -15.88 -16.68
CA LYS A 289 14.88 -16.41 -18.01
C LYS A 289 16.32 -16.04 -18.41
N HIS A 290 16.79 -14.87 -17.99
CA HIS A 290 18.16 -14.40 -18.19
C HIS A 290 19.11 -14.67 -17.01
N ASP A 291 18.70 -15.51 -16.06
CA ASP A 291 19.48 -15.86 -14.86
C ASP A 291 19.92 -14.60 -14.08
N TYR A 292 19.06 -13.58 -14.04
CA TYR A 292 19.24 -12.38 -13.25
C TYR A 292 18.43 -12.51 -11.96
N HIS A 293 19.14 -12.62 -10.85
CA HIS A 293 18.56 -12.91 -9.53
C HIS A 293 18.76 -11.79 -8.50
N ASN A 294 19.44 -10.70 -8.87
CA ASN A 294 19.71 -9.57 -7.98
C ASN A 294 18.50 -8.63 -7.90
N PHE A 295 17.30 -9.16 -7.61
CA PHE A 295 16.08 -8.37 -7.54
C PHE A 295 15.21 -8.68 -6.33
N ILE A 296 14.35 -7.72 -5.99
CA ILE A 296 13.40 -7.78 -4.87
C ILE A 296 12.00 -7.35 -5.31
N PHE A 297 10.98 -7.71 -4.52
CA PHE A 297 9.60 -7.32 -4.78
C PHE A 297 9.08 -6.22 -3.85
N SER A 298 8.06 -5.49 -4.30
CA SER A 298 7.20 -4.67 -3.43
C SER A 298 5.77 -4.61 -3.96
N MET A 299 4.80 -4.60 -3.05
CA MET A 299 3.36 -4.53 -3.31
C MET A 299 2.75 -3.37 -2.51
N LYS A 300 2.78 -2.15 -3.04
CA LYS A 300 2.31 -0.99 -2.27
C LYS A 300 0.84 -0.68 -2.55
N ALA A 301 0.10 -0.40 -1.48
CA ALA A 301 -1.25 0.14 -1.54
C ALA A 301 -1.44 1.22 -0.47
N SER A 302 -2.36 2.16 -0.71
CA SER A 302 -2.72 3.17 0.28
C SER A 302 -3.66 2.60 1.34
N ASN A 303 -4.38 1.53 1.04
CA ASN A 303 -5.13 0.75 2.02
C ASN A 303 -4.22 -0.34 2.63
N PRO A 304 -3.90 -0.29 3.94
CA PRO A 304 -3.06 -1.31 4.58
C PRO A 304 -3.61 -2.74 4.42
N LEU A 305 -4.93 -2.91 4.33
CA LEU A 305 -5.55 -4.21 4.15
C LEU A 305 -5.16 -4.86 2.81
N VAL A 306 -5.26 -4.08 1.73
CA VAL A 306 -4.89 -4.50 0.37
C VAL A 306 -3.39 -4.76 0.27
N MET A 307 -2.58 -3.91 0.92
CA MET A 307 -1.14 -4.11 1.00
C MET A 307 -0.81 -5.46 1.67
N VAL A 308 -1.35 -5.71 2.86
CA VAL A 308 -1.09 -6.96 3.61
C VAL A 308 -1.50 -8.18 2.80
N GLN A 309 -2.68 -8.15 2.16
CA GLN A 309 -3.15 -9.18 1.24
C GLN A 309 -2.16 -9.47 0.12
N ALA A 310 -1.73 -8.43 -0.59
CA ALA A 310 -0.85 -8.57 -1.75
C ALA A 310 0.50 -9.18 -1.36
N TYR A 311 1.09 -8.78 -0.21
CA TYR A 311 2.33 -9.40 0.26
C TYR A 311 2.17 -10.85 0.71
N ARG A 312 1.07 -11.20 1.40
CA ARG A 312 0.80 -12.58 1.81
C ARG A 312 0.57 -13.48 0.60
N LEU A 313 -0.22 -13.01 -0.37
CA LEU A 313 -0.40 -13.71 -1.63
C LEU A 313 0.93 -13.87 -2.38
N LEU A 314 1.71 -12.78 -2.53
CA LEU A 314 3.02 -12.81 -3.16
C LEU A 314 3.95 -13.84 -2.50
N ALA A 315 3.99 -13.89 -1.17
CA ALA A 315 4.80 -14.87 -0.43
C ALA A 315 4.32 -16.31 -0.70
N SER A 316 3.01 -16.56 -0.62
CA SER A 316 2.42 -17.86 -0.92
C SER A 316 2.73 -18.34 -2.35
N GLU A 317 2.61 -17.47 -3.35
CA GLU A 317 2.91 -17.81 -4.74
C GLU A 317 4.41 -18.04 -4.95
N MET A 318 5.27 -17.25 -4.28
CA MET A 318 6.71 -17.52 -4.28
C MET A 318 7.04 -18.88 -3.67
N TYR A 319 6.44 -19.27 -2.55
CA TYR A 319 6.64 -20.61 -1.98
C TYR A 319 6.18 -21.71 -2.95
N ALA A 320 5.03 -21.54 -3.61
CA ALA A 320 4.53 -22.50 -4.59
C ALA A 320 5.49 -22.68 -5.79
N LEU A 321 6.24 -21.63 -6.15
CA LEU A 321 7.24 -21.63 -7.22
C LEU A 321 8.67 -21.99 -6.74
N GLY A 322 8.88 -22.19 -5.45
CA GLY A 322 10.23 -22.36 -4.87
C GLY A 322 11.10 -21.10 -4.98
N TRP A 323 10.49 -19.91 -4.94
CA TRP A 323 11.16 -18.62 -4.99
C TRP A 323 11.32 -18.02 -3.59
N ASP A 324 12.46 -17.38 -3.38
CA ASP A 324 12.94 -16.92 -2.08
C ASP A 324 13.44 -15.46 -2.16
N TYR A 325 12.84 -14.63 -3.02
CA TYR A 325 13.27 -13.25 -3.19
C TYR A 325 12.90 -12.35 -2.00
N PRO A 326 13.73 -11.35 -1.67
CA PRO A 326 13.45 -10.39 -0.60
C PRO A 326 12.25 -9.47 -0.87
N LEU A 327 11.67 -8.95 0.21
CA LEU A 327 10.51 -8.07 0.20
C LEU A 327 10.85 -6.66 0.70
N HIS A 328 10.60 -5.65 -0.13
CA HIS A 328 10.52 -4.25 0.29
C HIS A 328 9.12 -3.95 0.76
N LEU A 329 8.92 -3.54 2.01
CA LEU A 329 7.62 -3.11 2.56
C LEU A 329 7.46 -1.59 2.57
N GLY A 330 6.21 -1.14 2.42
CA GLY A 330 5.86 0.24 2.75
C GLY A 330 4.47 0.61 2.25
N VAL A 331 3.73 1.31 3.10
CA VAL A 331 2.44 1.90 2.74
C VAL A 331 2.70 3.12 1.84
N THR A 332 1.92 3.28 0.77
CA THR A 332 1.94 4.51 -0.05
C THR A 332 0.92 5.50 0.48
N GLU A 333 1.18 6.80 0.34
CA GLU A 333 0.25 7.86 0.77
C GLU A 333 -0.19 7.63 2.24
N ALA A 334 0.79 7.48 3.14
CA ALA A 334 0.47 7.23 4.54
C ALA A 334 -0.20 8.46 5.18
N GLY A 335 0.19 9.66 4.75
CA GLY A 335 -0.26 10.93 5.29
C GLY A 335 0.88 11.65 6.02
N GLU A 336 0.52 12.68 6.77
CA GLU A 336 1.41 13.46 7.62
C GLU A 336 1.24 13.08 9.09
N GLY A 337 2.22 13.44 9.93
CA GLY A 337 2.09 13.36 11.38
C GLY A 337 1.84 11.94 11.90
N GLU A 338 1.06 11.87 12.97
CA GLU A 338 0.75 10.61 13.66
C GLU A 338 -0.10 9.66 12.81
N ASP A 339 -1.00 10.18 11.97
CA ASP A 339 -1.85 9.36 11.09
C ASP A 339 -1.00 8.56 10.11
N GLY A 340 0.00 9.21 9.49
CA GLY A 340 0.95 8.53 8.59
C GLY A 340 1.80 7.47 9.28
N ARG A 341 2.23 7.75 10.51
CA ARG A 341 3.01 6.81 11.35
C ARG A 341 2.16 5.62 11.79
N MET A 342 0.92 5.85 12.21
CA MET A 342 -0.03 4.81 12.64
C MET A 342 -0.40 3.91 11.47
N LYS A 343 -0.76 4.49 10.33
CA LYS A 343 -1.12 3.74 9.12
C LYS A 343 0.04 2.89 8.60
N SER A 344 1.25 3.43 8.63
CA SER A 344 2.47 2.70 8.29
C SER A 344 2.75 1.57 9.27
N SER A 345 2.54 1.81 10.57
CA SER A 345 2.72 0.80 11.62
C SER A 345 1.74 -0.37 11.49
N ILE A 346 0.48 -0.09 11.15
CA ILE A 346 -0.53 -1.13 10.89
C ILE A 346 -0.12 -2.00 9.69
N GLY A 347 0.22 -1.37 8.56
CA GLY A 347 0.55 -2.11 7.33
C GLY A 347 1.88 -2.86 7.40
N ILE A 348 2.95 -2.17 7.79
CA ILE A 348 4.30 -2.76 7.87
C ILE A 348 4.39 -3.70 9.07
N GLY A 349 3.91 -3.29 10.24
CA GLY A 349 3.99 -4.08 11.47
C GLY A 349 3.27 -5.43 11.36
N ALA A 350 2.09 -5.47 10.73
CA ALA A 350 1.37 -6.72 10.49
C ALA A 350 2.22 -7.73 9.68
N LEU A 351 2.89 -7.26 8.63
CA LEU A 351 3.75 -8.12 7.79
C LEU A 351 5.04 -8.53 8.50
N LEU A 352 5.64 -7.63 9.31
CA LEU A 352 6.80 -7.97 10.12
C LEU A 352 6.48 -9.06 11.16
N LEU A 353 5.27 -9.06 11.73
CA LEU A 353 4.80 -10.12 12.62
C LEU A 353 4.54 -11.43 11.88
N ASP A 354 4.15 -11.39 10.60
CA ASP A 354 4.14 -12.56 9.73
C ASP A 354 5.56 -13.02 9.32
N GLY A 355 6.61 -12.31 9.78
CA GLY A 355 8.00 -12.58 9.40
C GLY A 355 8.37 -12.15 7.98
N LEU A 356 7.51 -11.37 7.31
CA LEU A 356 7.71 -10.87 5.96
C LEU A 356 8.37 -9.49 6.01
N GLY A 357 9.43 -9.29 5.22
CA GLY A 357 10.08 -7.99 5.04
C GLY A 357 11.60 -8.04 5.26
N ASP A 358 12.33 -7.47 4.30
CA ASP A 358 13.80 -7.42 4.28
C ASP A 358 14.33 -5.99 4.14
N THR A 359 13.48 -5.10 3.67
CA THR A 359 13.69 -3.65 3.74
C THR A 359 12.37 -2.92 3.87
N ILE A 360 12.39 -1.78 4.54
CA ILE A 360 11.18 -0.99 4.80
C ILE A 360 11.38 0.48 4.43
N ARG A 361 10.29 1.12 4.01
CA ARG A 361 10.16 2.58 3.95
C ARG A 361 8.80 3.00 4.49
N VAL A 362 8.81 3.89 5.48
CA VAL A 362 7.63 4.65 5.94
C VAL A 362 7.50 5.87 5.03
N SER A 363 6.38 6.03 4.32
CA SER A 363 6.24 7.11 3.33
C SER A 363 5.41 8.27 3.91
N LEU A 364 6.07 9.26 4.52
CA LEU A 364 5.40 10.41 5.16
C LEU A 364 5.37 11.63 4.22
N THR A 365 4.36 12.48 4.37
CA THR A 365 4.34 13.82 3.76
C THR A 365 5.16 14.81 4.60
N GLU A 366 6.41 14.45 4.90
CA GLU A 366 7.34 15.23 5.74
C GLU A 366 8.73 15.19 5.11
N ALA A 367 9.69 15.92 5.70
CA ALA A 367 11.08 15.87 5.25
C ALA A 367 11.65 14.45 5.40
N SER A 368 12.34 13.95 4.38
CA SER A 368 12.71 12.53 4.22
C SER A 368 13.43 11.91 5.42
N HIS A 369 14.37 12.63 6.02
CA HIS A 369 15.07 12.18 7.24
C HIS A 369 14.15 11.86 8.43
N LEU A 370 12.95 12.45 8.50
CA LEU A 370 11.94 12.18 9.54
C LEU A 370 11.24 10.82 9.34
N GLU A 371 11.34 10.20 8.16
CA GLU A 371 10.90 8.83 7.92
C GLU A 371 11.77 7.81 8.71
N MET A 372 12.98 8.19 9.12
CA MET A 372 13.97 7.26 9.67
C MET A 372 13.67 6.79 11.10
N GLU A 373 13.12 7.65 11.95
CA GLU A 373 12.72 7.26 13.31
C GLU A 373 11.63 6.17 13.29
N PRO A 374 10.47 6.35 12.63
CA PRO A 374 9.44 5.32 12.61
C PRO A 374 9.89 4.06 11.87
N CYS A 375 10.73 4.20 10.83
CA CYS A 375 11.40 3.05 10.21
C CYS A 375 12.25 2.27 11.21
N THR A 376 13.09 2.96 11.99
CA THR A 376 13.98 2.32 12.98
C THR A 376 13.17 1.59 14.04
N ARG A 377 12.11 2.23 14.55
CA ARG A 377 11.22 1.62 15.55
C ARG A 377 10.52 0.36 15.03
N LEU A 378 9.98 0.41 13.80
CA LEU A 378 9.32 -0.74 13.19
C LEU A 378 10.30 -1.88 12.92
N ARG A 379 11.49 -1.58 12.38
CA ARG A 379 12.57 -2.56 12.19
C ARG A 379 12.89 -3.26 13.49
N ASP A 380 13.15 -2.50 14.57
CA ASP A 380 13.59 -3.05 15.84
C ASP A 380 12.51 -3.92 16.48
N LEU A 381 11.24 -3.49 16.42
CA LEU A 381 10.12 -4.29 16.88
C LEU A 381 9.96 -5.59 16.07
N GLY A 382 10.07 -5.54 14.74
CA GLY A 382 9.98 -6.73 13.90
C GLY A 382 11.13 -7.71 14.14
N MET A 383 12.36 -7.20 14.24
CA MET A 383 13.54 -8.02 14.55
C MET A 383 13.46 -8.65 15.94
N LYS A 384 13.02 -7.88 16.95
CA LYS A 384 12.77 -8.37 18.30
C LYS A 384 11.69 -9.45 18.30
N ALA A 385 10.57 -9.22 17.60
CA ALA A 385 9.48 -10.18 17.51
C ALA A 385 9.95 -11.53 16.95
N CYS A 386 10.76 -11.51 15.88
CA CYS A 386 11.35 -12.73 15.32
C CYS A 386 12.37 -13.40 16.25
N ALA A 387 13.22 -12.62 16.94
CA ALA A 387 14.24 -13.16 17.85
C ALA A 387 13.62 -13.81 19.09
N GLU A 388 12.58 -13.20 19.65
CA GLU A 388 11.86 -13.68 20.83
C GLU A 388 10.70 -14.63 20.49
N LYS A 389 10.43 -14.84 19.20
CA LYS A 389 9.29 -15.61 18.69
C LYS A 389 7.96 -15.15 19.30
N ILE A 390 7.76 -13.83 19.35
CA ILE A 390 6.55 -13.22 19.91
C ILE A 390 5.33 -13.80 19.19
N GLY A 391 4.33 -14.19 19.96
CA GLY A 391 3.24 -14.99 19.44
C GLY A 391 2.16 -15.32 20.47
N VAL A 392 1.27 -16.23 20.06
CA VAL A 392 0.24 -16.88 20.87
C VAL A 392 0.52 -18.38 20.94
N ASP A 393 -0.21 -19.08 21.80
CA ASP A 393 -0.17 -20.54 21.87
C ASP A 393 -0.49 -21.16 20.50
N GLU A 394 0.13 -22.29 20.20
CA GLU A 394 -0.06 -22.99 18.94
C GLU A 394 -1.53 -23.37 18.74
N PHE A 395 -2.04 -23.11 17.54
CA PHE A 395 -3.40 -23.45 17.16
C PHE A 395 -3.44 -23.93 15.70
N VAL A 396 -4.43 -24.75 15.39
CA VAL A 396 -4.70 -25.17 14.01
C VAL A 396 -5.45 -24.04 13.31
N GLU A 397 -4.83 -23.42 12.31
CA GLU A 397 -5.47 -22.40 11.48
C GLU A 397 -6.50 -23.08 10.56
N GLN A 398 -7.79 -22.87 10.82
CA GLN A 398 -8.90 -23.46 10.07
C GLN A 398 -9.70 -22.47 9.23
N GLY A 399 -9.47 -21.15 9.37
CA GLY A 399 -10.42 -20.15 8.87
C GLY A 399 -9.83 -18.91 8.20
N ARG A 400 -8.50 -18.71 8.20
CA ARG A 400 -7.88 -17.54 7.57
C ARG A 400 -7.82 -17.69 6.06
N ASP A 401 -8.74 -17.04 5.38
CA ASP A 401 -8.58 -16.73 3.96
C ASP A 401 -7.75 -15.44 3.81
N PHE A 402 -6.54 -15.57 3.28
CA PHE A 402 -5.67 -14.43 2.95
C PHE A 402 -5.73 -14.06 1.47
N LYS A 403 -6.42 -14.88 0.65
CA LYS A 403 -6.62 -14.67 -0.79
C LYS A 403 -7.88 -13.86 -1.07
N SER A 404 -8.88 -13.94 -0.18
CA SER A 404 -10.08 -13.12 -0.23
C SER A 404 -10.36 -12.47 1.13
N PHE A 405 -10.88 -11.24 1.11
CA PHE A 405 -11.36 -10.59 2.32
C PHE A 405 -12.83 -10.20 2.13
N GLY A 406 -13.70 -10.94 2.80
CA GLY A 406 -15.06 -10.51 3.07
C GLY A 406 -15.12 -9.71 4.37
N ARG A 407 -16.09 -8.81 4.49
CA ARG A 407 -16.46 -8.26 5.80
C ARG A 407 -16.85 -9.43 6.69
N ARG A 408 -16.16 -9.61 7.82
CA ARG A 408 -16.53 -10.66 8.79
C ARG A 408 -17.99 -10.45 9.19
N VAL A 409 -18.82 -11.43 8.90
CA VAL A 409 -20.18 -11.50 9.43
C VAL A 409 -20.06 -12.23 10.76
N SER A 410 -19.93 -11.47 11.84
CA SER A 410 -20.01 -12.02 13.19
C SER A 410 -21.45 -11.97 13.66
N GLU A 411 -21.90 -13.00 14.36
CA GLU A 411 -23.09 -12.89 15.18
C GLU A 411 -22.76 -11.99 16.37
N LEU A 412 -23.58 -10.96 16.61
CA LEU A 412 -23.46 -10.17 17.82
C LEU A 412 -23.75 -11.09 19.02
N PRO A 413 -23.02 -10.93 20.15
CA PRO A 413 -23.28 -11.73 21.34
C PRO A 413 -24.75 -11.59 21.74
N MET A 414 -25.45 -12.72 21.78
CA MET A 414 -26.82 -12.79 22.29
C MET A 414 -26.78 -12.98 23.81
N GLN A 415 -27.65 -12.28 24.53
CA GLN A 415 -27.83 -12.51 25.98
C GLN A 415 -28.20 -13.97 26.22
N ARG A 416 -27.42 -14.69 27.02
CA ARG A 416 -27.77 -16.03 27.48
C ARG A 416 -28.42 -15.95 28.86
N GLU A 417 -29.30 -16.89 29.14
CA GLU A 417 -29.94 -17.01 30.45
C GLU A 417 -28.87 -17.36 31.50
N GLY A 418 -28.70 -16.49 32.51
CA GLY A 418 -27.67 -16.63 33.55
C GLY A 418 -26.42 -15.76 33.37
N ASP A 419 -26.29 -15.03 32.27
CA ASP A 419 -25.20 -14.06 32.10
C ASP A 419 -25.33 -12.91 33.11
N ALA A 420 -24.26 -12.62 33.85
CA ALA A 420 -24.26 -11.60 34.91
C ALA A 420 -24.36 -10.15 34.39
N ILE A 421 -24.10 -9.93 33.11
CA ILE A 421 -24.06 -8.62 32.46
C ILE A 421 -24.94 -8.67 31.22
N ASP A 422 -25.83 -7.69 31.04
CA ASP A 422 -26.64 -7.55 29.83
C ASP A 422 -25.84 -6.93 28.69
N VAL A 423 -25.43 -7.74 27.71
CA VAL A 423 -24.57 -7.29 26.60
C VAL A 423 -25.35 -6.72 25.41
N ARG A 424 -26.71 -6.77 25.44
CA ARG A 424 -27.55 -6.36 24.30
C ARG A 424 -27.44 -4.87 23.95
N ASN A 425 -26.99 -4.04 24.89
CA ASN A 425 -26.88 -2.59 24.75
C ASN A 425 -25.43 -2.07 24.70
N ILE A 426 -24.42 -2.94 24.77
CA ILE A 426 -23.01 -2.53 24.83
C ILE A 426 -22.45 -2.21 23.43
N LEU A 427 -23.03 -2.79 22.39
CA LEU A 427 -22.73 -2.47 20.99
C LEU A 427 -24.06 -2.22 20.27
N HIS A 428 -24.27 -0.99 19.79
CA HIS A 428 -25.49 -0.68 19.07
C HIS A 428 -25.50 -1.40 17.71
N ARG A 429 -26.62 -2.05 17.38
CA ARG A 429 -26.73 -3.03 16.30
C ARG A 429 -26.50 -2.47 14.89
N ASP A 430 -26.54 -1.16 14.71
CA ASP A 430 -26.27 -0.50 13.42
C ASP A 430 -24.79 -0.18 13.19
N GLY A 431 -23.90 -0.47 14.16
CA GLY A 431 -22.47 -0.19 14.09
C GLY A 431 -22.04 1.16 14.66
N SER A 432 -22.91 1.84 15.41
CA SER A 432 -22.56 3.11 16.08
C SER A 432 -21.49 2.95 17.17
N VAL A 433 -20.60 3.94 17.25
CA VAL A 433 -19.48 3.98 18.21
C VAL A 433 -19.94 4.64 19.51
N ILE A 434 -19.74 3.94 20.65
CA ILE A 434 -20.06 4.45 21.98
C ILE A 434 -18.77 4.90 22.68
N SER A 435 -18.73 6.15 23.13
CA SER A 435 -17.64 6.67 23.97
C SER A 435 -18.04 6.71 25.43
N ALA A 436 -17.22 6.15 26.32
CA ALA A 436 -17.42 6.30 27.76
C ALA A 436 -17.05 7.73 28.18
N VAL A 437 -17.94 8.38 28.93
CA VAL A 437 -17.79 9.77 29.38
C VAL A 437 -17.85 9.80 30.90
N THR A 438 -17.05 10.67 31.51
CA THR A 438 -17.10 10.97 32.95
C THR A 438 -17.69 12.35 33.18
N PRO A 439 -18.30 12.62 34.36
CA PRO A 439 -18.78 13.96 34.68
C PRO A 439 -17.71 15.05 34.53
N ALA A 440 -16.45 14.75 34.85
CA ALA A 440 -15.34 15.70 34.70
C ALA A 440 -15.09 16.12 33.25
N MET A 441 -15.38 15.25 32.28
CA MET A 441 -15.23 15.57 30.85
C MET A 441 -16.29 16.57 30.36
N LEU A 442 -17.45 16.63 31.02
CA LEU A 442 -18.52 17.58 30.68
C LEU A 442 -18.17 19.03 31.09
N ALA A 443 -17.12 19.23 31.88
CA ALA A 443 -16.75 20.55 32.41
C ALA A 443 -16.28 21.54 31.33
N SER A 444 -15.80 21.05 30.17
CA SER A 444 -15.33 21.88 29.06
C SER A 444 -15.90 21.38 27.73
N GLU A 445 -16.85 22.12 27.16
CA GLU A 445 -17.54 21.78 25.92
C GLU A 445 -16.57 21.54 24.74
N ASP A 446 -15.64 22.45 24.48
CA ASP A 446 -14.68 22.32 23.37
C ASP A 446 -13.76 21.10 23.51
N ALA A 447 -13.29 20.81 24.72
CA ALA A 447 -12.45 19.64 24.97
C ALA A 447 -13.27 18.36 24.83
N PHE A 448 -14.46 18.33 25.42
CA PHE A 448 -15.40 17.22 25.34
C PHE A 448 -15.76 16.86 23.89
N TYR A 449 -16.10 17.86 23.09
CA TYR A 449 -16.47 17.66 21.69
C TYR A 449 -15.30 17.16 20.84
N ARG A 450 -14.07 17.60 21.12
CA ARG A 450 -12.87 17.03 20.47
C ARG A 450 -12.64 15.58 20.89
N ASP A 451 -12.84 15.26 22.17
CA ASP A 451 -12.69 13.90 22.69
C ASP A 451 -13.75 12.95 22.12
N LEU A 452 -14.94 13.46 21.78
CA LEU A 452 -15.96 12.73 21.02
C LEU A 452 -15.66 12.62 19.53
N GLY A 453 -14.52 13.12 19.04
CA GLY A 453 -14.13 13.05 17.63
C GLY A 453 -14.94 13.98 16.72
N THR A 454 -15.49 15.07 17.25
CA THR A 454 -16.18 16.10 16.43
C THR A 454 -15.18 17.13 15.89
N LYS A 455 -15.54 17.75 14.76
CA LYS A 455 -14.84 18.93 14.23
C LYS A 455 -15.49 20.20 14.78
N LEU A 456 -14.71 21.05 15.45
CA LEU A 456 -15.20 22.35 15.91
C LEU A 456 -15.15 23.39 14.78
N ALA A 457 -16.29 23.96 14.42
CA ALA A 457 -16.39 25.09 13.50
C ALA A 457 -17.07 26.27 14.21
N VAL A 458 -16.32 27.34 14.49
CA VAL A 458 -16.81 28.53 15.21
C VAL A 458 -17.40 28.15 16.58
N GLY A 459 -16.77 27.21 17.29
CA GLY A 459 -17.21 26.71 18.60
C GLY A 459 -18.39 25.73 18.57
N MET A 460 -18.96 25.43 17.39
CA MET A 460 -20.01 24.43 17.26
C MET A 460 -19.43 23.06 16.86
N PRO A 461 -19.83 21.97 17.51
CA PRO A 461 -19.41 20.62 17.13
C PRO A 461 -20.13 20.16 15.86
N LEU A 462 -19.35 19.74 14.87
CA LEU A 462 -19.81 19.10 13.64
C LEU A 462 -19.41 17.63 13.65
N ARG A 463 -20.34 16.75 13.28
CA ARG A 463 -20.06 15.33 13.11
C ARG A 463 -19.08 15.11 11.96
N ASP A 464 -18.14 14.22 12.18
CA ASP A 464 -17.18 13.69 11.22
C ASP A 464 -17.15 12.15 11.30
N ILE A 465 -16.40 11.50 10.42
CA ILE A 465 -16.24 10.04 10.39
C ILE A 465 -15.66 9.46 11.69
N ALA A 466 -14.95 10.27 12.47
CA ALA A 466 -14.38 9.89 13.77
C ALA A 466 -15.33 10.17 14.95
N THR A 467 -16.50 10.77 14.71
CA THR A 467 -17.40 11.19 15.79
C THR A 467 -18.11 9.99 16.42
N ALA A 468 -18.11 9.95 17.75
CA ALA A 468 -18.91 8.99 18.50
C ALA A 468 -20.40 9.24 18.31
N ASP A 469 -21.16 8.18 18.05
CA ASP A 469 -22.60 8.25 17.82
C ASP A 469 -23.40 8.29 19.12
N SER A 470 -22.81 7.82 20.21
CA SER A 470 -23.44 7.72 21.52
C SER A 470 -22.42 7.88 22.64
N VAL A 471 -22.89 8.39 23.78
CA VAL A 471 -22.09 8.51 24.99
C VAL A 471 -22.64 7.59 26.07
N PHE A 472 -21.74 6.92 26.79
CA PHE A 472 -22.08 6.11 27.95
C PHE A 472 -21.57 6.80 29.20
N LEU A 473 -22.49 7.25 30.04
CA LEU A 473 -22.20 7.91 31.31
C LEU A 473 -22.44 6.93 32.45
N ARG A 474 -21.38 6.48 33.11
CA ARG A 474 -21.47 5.47 34.17
C ARG A 474 -21.98 6.04 35.50
N GLU A 475 -21.71 7.32 35.73
CA GLU A 475 -22.10 8.07 36.92
C GLU A 475 -23.00 9.23 36.49
N ILE A 476 -24.23 9.25 36.99
CA ILE A 476 -25.17 10.33 36.70
C ILE A 476 -24.73 11.55 37.53
N PRO A 477 -24.52 12.73 36.92
CA PRO A 477 -24.17 13.95 37.65
C PRO A 477 -25.28 14.28 38.66
N ALA A 478 -24.90 14.96 39.75
CA ALA A 478 -25.88 15.37 40.74
C ALA A 478 -26.94 16.28 40.09
N ALA A 479 -28.20 16.15 40.49
CA ALA A 479 -29.29 16.97 39.93
C ALA A 479 -29.13 18.49 40.15
N THR A 480 -28.17 18.89 40.99
CA THR A 480 -27.78 20.28 41.25
C THR A 480 -26.72 20.80 40.28
N ASP A 481 -26.13 19.93 39.46
CA ASP A 481 -25.19 20.32 38.42
C ASP A 481 -26.00 20.82 37.21
N GLU A 482 -26.00 22.14 36.99
CA GLU A 482 -26.76 22.77 35.88
C GLU A 482 -26.13 22.53 34.50
N LYS A 483 -24.93 21.93 34.44
CA LYS A 483 -24.15 21.69 33.22
C LYS A 483 -24.10 20.23 32.79
#